data_AF-A0A9P5MKJ9-F1
#
_entry.id   AF-A0A9P5MKJ9-F1
#
_cell.length_a   1.000
_cell.length_b   1.000
_cell.length_c   1.000
_cell.angle_alpha   90.00
_cell.angle_beta   90.00
_cell.angle_gamma   90.00
#
_symmetry.space_group_name_H-M   'P 1'
#
loop_
_entity.id
_entity.type
_entity.pdbx_description
1 polymer ?
#
loop_
_entity_poly.entity_id
_entity_poly.type
_entity_poly.pdbx_seq_one_letter_code
_entity_poly.pdbx_strand_id
1 'polypeptide(L)'
;MQDLLGLPASSETLWTYVHALGNGSGNITKSLPRVYPDCVYYNYPQLGLSLLFKPTEGYKLDPKAAAADLDLTRLKLDGIDMFNAIGESENDASRTADKLYKPFTHLPLTLQLSSTNETSSTSEPFSLVAGTTGKDLVSALGEPARKGGGGGPSGGGIAIWCDWPVHGIMIEFGGPDSKGPKAWEAGKDARWAILSVYTPNKQGKA
;
A
#
# COMPACT_ATOMS: atom_id res chain seq x y z
N MET A 1 -4.77 -8.17 -8.49
CA MET A 1 -3.73 -7.15 -8.25
C MET A 1 -2.48 -7.76 -7.64
N GLN A 2 -2.59 -8.63 -6.62
CA GLN A 2 -1.44 -9.36 -6.05
C GLN A 2 -0.64 -10.14 -7.11
N ASP A 3 -1.29 -10.69 -8.15
CA ASP A 3 -0.63 -11.41 -9.24
C ASP A 3 0.30 -10.54 -10.11
N LEU A 4 0.28 -9.21 -9.93
CA LEU A 4 1.19 -8.29 -10.62
C LEU A 4 2.57 -8.22 -9.94
N LEU A 5 2.66 -8.62 -8.67
CA LEU A 5 3.91 -8.63 -7.93
C LEU A 5 4.93 -9.54 -8.61
N GLY A 6 6.18 -9.10 -8.65
CA GLY A 6 7.28 -9.79 -9.31
C GLY A 6 7.37 -9.56 -10.83
N LEU A 7 6.36 -8.94 -11.46
CA LEU A 7 6.45 -8.57 -12.88
C LEU A 7 7.52 -7.49 -13.10
N PRO A 8 8.28 -7.55 -14.21
CA PRO A 8 9.25 -6.51 -14.53
C PRO A 8 8.57 -5.18 -14.87
N ALA A 9 9.26 -4.06 -14.69
CA ALA A 9 8.78 -2.74 -15.08
C ALA A 9 8.63 -2.57 -16.60
N SER A 10 9.16 -3.50 -17.40
CA SER A 10 8.92 -3.61 -18.85
C SER A 10 7.67 -4.41 -19.21
N SER A 11 6.97 -5.01 -18.24
CA SER A 11 5.81 -5.89 -18.48
C SER A 11 4.63 -5.13 -19.08
N GLU A 12 4.18 -5.58 -20.26
CA GLU A 12 2.96 -5.06 -20.89
C GLU A 12 1.73 -5.33 -20.01
N THR A 13 1.61 -6.53 -19.44
CA THR A 13 0.50 -6.90 -18.55
C THR A 13 0.33 -5.93 -17.39
N LEU A 14 1.43 -5.49 -16.78
CA LEU A 14 1.41 -4.53 -15.68
C LEU A 14 0.87 -3.18 -16.15
N TRP A 15 1.39 -2.65 -17.25
CA TRP A 15 0.96 -1.34 -17.73
C TRP A 15 -0.44 -1.35 -18.32
N THR A 16 -0.87 -2.42 -18.98
CA THR A 16 -2.26 -2.60 -19.41
C THR A 16 -3.21 -2.52 -18.22
N TYR A 17 -2.86 -3.16 -17.09
CA TYR A 17 -3.67 -3.08 -15.88
C TYR A 17 -3.74 -1.65 -15.33
N VAL A 18 -2.60 -0.96 -15.19
CA VAL A 18 -2.54 0.43 -14.71
C VAL A 18 -3.33 1.38 -15.62
N HIS A 19 -3.24 1.20 -16.94
CA HIS A 19 -4.03 1.97 -17.90
C HIS A 19 -5.53 1.70 -17.79
N ALA A 20 -5.93 0.44 -17.60
CA ALA A 20 -7.33 0.09 -17.38
C ALA A 20 -7.91 0.79 -16.14
N LEU A 21 -7.12 0.96 -15.07
CA LEU A 21 -7.54 1.67 -13.87
C LEU A 21 -7.86 3.16 -14.07
N GLY A 22 -7.37 3.81 -15.13
CA GLY A 22 -7.70 5.22 -15.36
C GLY A 22 -8.54 5.51 -16.58
N ASN A 23 -9.05 4.49 -17.28
CA ASN A 23 -10.11 4.70 -18.27
C ASN A 23 -11.40 5.30 -17.64
N GLY A 24 -11.55 5.27 -16.31
CA GLY A 24 -12.57 6.04 -15.58
C GLY A 24 -12.13 7.43 -15.08
N SER A 25 -10.84 7.77 -15.19
CA SER A 25 -10.20 8.90 -14.48
C SER A 25 -9.68 10.01 -15.41
N GLY A 26 -9.93 9.93 -16.72
CA GLY A 26 -9.34 10.81 -17.74
C GLY A 26 -7.90 10.43 -18.09
N ASN A 27 -7.23 11.21 -18.96
CA ASN A 27 -5.86 10.93 -19.41
C ASN A 27 -4.92 10.77 -18.19
N ILE A 28 -4.52 9.52 -17.92
CA ILE A 28 -3.53 9.20 -16.87
C ILE A 28 -2.18 9.71 -17.38
N THR A 29 -1.72 10.86 -16.91
CA THR A 29 -0.35 11.25 -17.17
C THR A 29 0.56 10.27 -16.42
N LYS A 30 1.39 9.52 -17.16
CA LYS A 30 2.42 8.67 -16.56
C LYS A 30 3.34 9.58 -15.75
N SER A 31 3.36 9.39 -14.44
CA SER A 31 4.28 10.13 -13.58
C SER A 31 5.71 9.71 -13.89
N LEU A 32 6.62 10.68 -13.82
CA LEU A 32 8.04 10.39 -13.91
C LEU A 32 8.46 9.54 -12.70
N PRO A 33 9.27 8.49 -12.90
CA PRO A 33 9.73 7.67 -11.81
C PRO A 33 10.55 8.49 -10.81
N ARG A 34 10.35 8.23 -9.52
CA ARG A 34 11.26 8.70 -8.47
C ARG A 34 12.25 7.60 -8.17
N VAL A 35 13.53 7.88 -8.37
CA VAL A 35 14.62 6.89 -8.22
C VAL A 35 15.31 7.09 -6.88
N TYR A 36 15.41 6.01 -6.12
CA TYR A 36 16.20 5.90 -4.89
C TYR A 36 17.29 4.84 -5.09
N PRO A 37 18.33 4.80 -4.23
CA PRO A 37 19.42 3.82 -4.39
C PRO A 37 18.96 2.36 -4.40
N ASP A 38 17.83 2.06 -3.76
CA ASP A 38 17.31 0.72 -3.52
C ASP A 38 15.97 0.43 -4.21
N CYS A 39 15.30 1.44 -4.78
CA CYS A 39 14.00 1.27 -5.42
C CYS A 39 13.65 2.39 -6.40
N VAL A 40 12.63 2.14 -7.22
CA VAL A 40 12.02 3.12 -8.12
C VAL A 40 10.53 3.17 -7.85
N TYR A 41 9.98 4.37 -7.66
CA TYR A 41 8.54 4.57 -7.49
C TYR A 41 7.91 5.16 -8.74
N TYR A 42 6.83 4.54 -9.21
CA TYR A 42 5.89 5.14 -10.14
C TYR A 42 4.61 5.50 -9.39
N ASN A 43 4.45 6.80 -9.15
CA ASN A 43 3.34 7.35 -8.38
C ASN A 43 2.20 7.76 -9.30
N TYR A 44 0.97 7.36 -9.02
CA TYR A 44 -0.23 7.77 -9.77
C TYR A 44 -1.22 8.48 -8.83
N PRO A 45 -0.96 9.75 -8.49
CA PRO A 45 -1.79 10.47 -7.54
C PRO A 45 -3.26 10.54 -7.95
N GLN A 46 -3.53 10.71 -9.24
CA GLN A 46 -4.88 10.69 -9.81
C GLN A 46 -5.63 9.37 -9.67
N LEU A 47 -4.92 8.25 -9.46
CA LEU A 47 -5.51 6.92 -9.25
C LEU A 47 -5.52 6.50 -7.78
N GLY A 48 -4.87 7.25 -6.89
CA GLY A 48 -4.65 6.78 -5.52
C GLY A 48 -3.77 5.53 -5.47
N LEU A 49 -2.74 5.46 -6.32
CA LEU A 49 -1.90 4.27 -6.50
C LEU A 49 -0.42 4.65 -6.53
N SER A 50 0.43 3.86 -5.89
CA SER A 50 1.89 3.92 -6.03
C SER A 50 2.45 2.53 -6.31
N LEU A 51 3.42 2.45 -7.21
CA LEU A 51 4.10 1.20 -7.57
C LEU A 51 5.58 1.30 -7.17
N LEU A 52 6.04 0.38 -6.34
CA LEU A 52 7.42 0.27 -5.89
C LEU A 52 8.10 -0.86 -6.65
N PHE A 53 9.18 -0.55 -7.34
CA PHE A 53 10.03 -1.52 -8.03
C PHE A 53 11.39 -1.63 -7.34
N LYS A 54 11.89 -2.87 -7.16
CA LYS A 54 13.24 -3.14 -6.67
C LYS A 54 14.17 -3.60 -7.78
N PRO A 55 15.45 -3.20 -7.73
CA PRO A 55 16.46 -3.71 -8.65
C PRO A 55 16.70 -5.21 -8.41
N THR A 56 16.94 -5.94 -9.49
CA THR A 56 17.26 -7.37 -9.45
C THR A 56 18.66 -7.65 -9.98
N GLU A 57 19.20 -8.81 -9.62
CA GLU A 57 20.45 -9.33 -10.19
C GLU A 57 21.64 -8.36 -10.02
N GLY A 58 21.69 -7.65 -8.89
CA GLY A 58 22.76 -6.69 -8.59
C GLY A 58 22.70 -5.40 -9.41
N TYR A 59 21.57 -5.08 -10.05
CA TYR A 59 21.37 -3.78 -10.70
C TYR A 59 21.51 -2.66 -9.64
N LYS A 60 22.32 -1.66 -9.94
CA LYS A 60 22.54 -0.52 -9.05
C LYS A 60 21.86 0.70 -9.64
N LEU A 61 20.96 1.29 -8.85
CA LEU A 61 20.26 2.50 -9.24
C LEU A 61 21.13 3.72 -8.95
N ASP A 62 21.17 4.64 -9.91
CA ASP A 62 21.66 5.99 -9.69
C ASP A 62 20.45 6.92 -9.50
N PRO A 63 20.26 7.53 -8.32
CA PRO A 63 19.18 8.49 -8.07
C PRO A 63 19.18 9.69 -9.02
N LYS A 64 20.28 9.94 -9.74
CA LYS A 64 20.41 11.00 -10.74
C LYS A 64 20.13 10.55 -12.17
N ALA A 65 19.95 9.24 -12.41
CA ALA A 65 19.64 8.70 -13.73
C ALA A 65 18.35 9.30 -14.28
N ALA A 66 18.32 9.60 -15.58
CA ALA A 66 17.07 9.96 -16.22
C ALA A 66 16.16 8.73 -16.31
N ALA A 67 14.85 8.95 -16.38
CA ALA A 67 13.88 7.86 -16.51
C ALA A 67 14.13 6.96 -17.74
N ALA A 68 14.68 7.53 -18.81
CA ALA A 68 15.04 6.81 -20.03
C ALA A 68 16.26 5.90 -19.88
N ASP A 69 17.10 6.12 -18.86
CA ASP A 69 18.33 5.36 -18.60
C ASP A 69 18.07 4.15 -17.69
N LEU A 70 16.85 3.99 -17.18
CA LEU A 70 16.48 2.87 -16.32
C LEU A 70 16.33 1.59 -17.16
N ASP A 71 17.03 0.54 -16.77
CA ASP A 71 16.80 -0.80 -17.31
C ASP A 71 15.54 -1.40 -16.66
N LEU A 72 14.41 -1.20 -17.33
CA LEU A 72 13.11 -1.65 -16.84
C LEU A 72 12.97 -3.18 -16.76
N THR A 73 13.86 -3.94 -17.41
CA THR A 73 13.85 -5.40 -17.34
C THR A 73 14.49 -5.92 -16.04
N ARG A 74 15.34 -5.10 -15.41
CA ARG A 74 16.04 -5.40 -14.15
C ARG A 74 15.39 -4.76 -12.92
N LEU A 75 14.14 -4.33 -13.08
CA LEU A 75 13.30 -3.77 -12.02
C LEU A 75 12.04 -4.63 -11.89
N LYS A 76 11.80 -5.20 -10.72
CA LYS A 76 10.58 -6.00 -10.44
C LYS A 76 9.66 -5.27 -9.49
N LEU A 77 8.36 -5.33 -9.77
CA LEU A 77 7.33 -4.78 -8.89
C LEU A 77 7.36 -5.54 -7.57
N ASP A 78 7.62 -4.83 -6.48
CA ASP A 78 7.77 -5.42 -5.14
C ASP A 78 6.67 -4.95 -4.19
N GLY A 79 6.13 -3.75 -4.41
CA GLY A 79 5.06 -3.18 -3.59
C GLY A 79 4.06 -2.37 -4.42
N ILE A 80 2.82 -2.37 -3.95
CA ILE A 80 1.71 -1.58 -4.49
C ILE A 80 1.02 -0.90 -3.31
N ASP A 81 1.01 0.43 -3.29
CA ASP A 81 0.27 1.20 -2.29
C ASP A 81 -1.01 1.76 -2.89
N MET A 82 -2.11 1.67 -2.15
CA MET A 82 -3.41 2.23 -2.49
C MET A 82 -3.87 3.17 -1.39
N PHE A 83 -4.41 4.32 -1.78
CA PHE A 83 -4.78 5.40 -0.87
C PHE A 83 -6.31 5.48 -0.74
N ASN A 84 -6.82 5.56 0.48
CA ASN A 84 -8.25 5.67 0.77
C ASN A 84 -8.66 7.11 1.07
N ALA A 85 -9.95 7.41 0.91
CA ALA A 85 -10.55 8.62 1.44
C ALA A 85 -10.71 8.52 2.95
N ILE A 86 -9.82 9.17 3.69
CA ILE A 86 -10.01 9.44 5.11
C ILE A 86 -10.63 10.84 5.19
N GLY A 87 -11.87 10.93 5.65
CA GLY A 87 -12.62 12.19 5.69
C GLY A 87 -11.80 13.32 6.30
N GLU A 88 -11.88 14.50 5.67
CA GLU A 88 -11.17 15.69 6.10
C GLU A 88 -11.59 16.04 7.54
N SER A 89 -10.67 16.01 8.49
CA SER A 89 -10.81 16.89 9.64
C SER A 89 -10.21 18.23 9.24
N GLU A 90 -11.00 19.30 9.30
CA GLU A 90 -10.68 20.65 8.83
C GLU A 90 -9.38 21.26 9.43
N ASN A 91 -8.75 20.58 10.40
CA ASN A 91 -7.58 21.04 11.14
C ASN A 91 -6.28 20.24 10.89
N ASP A 92 -6.27 19.20 10.05
CA ASP A 92 -5.08 18.35 9.86
C ASP A 92 -4.14 18.89 8.75
N ALA A 93 -3.40 19.95 9.06
CA ALA A 93 -2.43 20.59 8.16
C ALA A 93 -1.16 19.75 7.89
N SER A 94 -1.04 18.55 8.49
CA SER A 94 0.20 17.77 8.56
C SER A 94 0.47 16.83 7.38
N ARG A 95 -0.43 16.68 6.40
CA ARG A 95 -0.22 15.71 5.32
C ARG A 95 -0.20 16.35 3.93
N THR A 96 1.01 16.52 3.41
CA THR A 96 1.25 16.78 1.98
C THR A 96 0.97 15.56 1.11
N ALA A 97 1.00 14.33 1.66
CA ALA A 97 0.69 13.11 0.93
C ALA A 97 -0.83 12.84 0.79
N ASP A 98 -1.64 13.05 1.83
CA ASP A 98 -3.11 12.94 1.75
C ASP A 98 -3.73 13.99 0.81
N LYS A 99 -3.06 15.12 0.61
CA LYS A 99 -3.45 16.11 -0.41
C LYS A 99 -2.98 15.76 -1.82
N LEU A 100 -1.99 14.88 -1.95
CA LEU A 100 -1.39 14.56 -3.23
C LEU A 100 -2.20 13.49 -3.97
N TYR A 101 -2.64 12.44 -3.26
CA TYR A 101 -3.35 11.31 -3.86
C TYR A 101 -4.87 11.47 -3.78
N LYS A 102 -5.54 11.26 -4.90
CA LYS A 102 -6.98 10.97 -4.91
C LYS A 102 -7.24 9.60 -4.28
N PRO A 103 -8.45 9.34 -3.76
CA PRO A 103 -8.83 8.00 -3.31
C PRO A 103 -8.79 6.98 -4.44
N PHE A 104 -8.35 5.77 -4.14
CA PHE A 104 -8.41 4.62 -5.03
C PHE A 104 -9.87 4.23 -5.29
N THR A 105 -10.29 4.30 -6.55
CA THR A 105 -11.71 4.19 -6.94
C THR A 105 -12.19 2.77 -7.23
N HIS A 106 -11.28 1.79 -7.31
CA HIS A 106 -11.62 0.41 -7.72
C HIS A 106 -11.85 -0.50 -6.51
N LEU A 107 -12.77 -0.08 -5.64
CA LEU A 107 -13.23 -0.85 -4.47
C LEU A 107 -14.63 -1.43 -4.76
N PRO A 108 -15.00 -2.61 -4.21
CA PRO A 108 -14.23 -3.45 -3.30
C PRO A 108 -13.00 -4.10 -3.94
N LEU A 109 -11.91 -4.23 -3.17
CA LEU A 109 -10.71 -4.94 -3.57
C LEU A 109 -10.66 -6.31 -2.88
N THR A 110 -10.62 -7.38 -3.68
CA THR A 110 -10.44 -8.74 -3.17
C THR A 110 -8.96 -9.01 -2.88
N LEU A 111 -8.64 -9.26 -1.62
CA LEU A 111 -7.32 -9.67 -1.14
C LEU A 111 -7.29 -11.18 -0.97
N GLN A 112 -6.39 -11.83 -1.70
CA GLN A 112 -6.09 -13.25 -1.55
C GLN A 112 -5.22 -13.46 -0.31
N LEU A 113 -5.71 -14.26 0.63
CA LEU A 113 -5.04 -14.51 1.89
C LEU A 113 -4.26 -15.82 1.83
N SER A 114 -2.98 -15.78 2.17
CA SER A 114 -2.17 -17.00 2.34
C SER A 114 -2.74 -17.89 3.46
N SER A 115 -2.78 -19.21 3.23
CA SER A 115 -3.09 -20.15 4.31
C SER A 115 -1.99 -20.11 5.38
N THR A 116 -2.39 -19.98 6.64
CA THR A 116 -1.49 -19.93 7.80
C THR A 116 -1.24 -21.31 8.43
N ASN A 117 -1.95 -22.38 8.01
CA ASN A 117 -1.79 -23.74 8.53
C ASN A 117 -1.76 -24.83 7.44
N GLU A 118 -0.92 -25.86 7.61
CA GLU A 118 -0.82 -27.04 6.74
C GLU A 118 -2.01 -28.01 6.85
N THR A 119 -2.90 -27.81 7.83
CA THR A 119 -4.09 -28.63 8.06
C THR A 119 -5.36 -27.83 7.78
N SER A 120 -5.75 -27.80 6.50
CA SER A 120 -7.11 -27.57 6.00
C SER A 120 -7.80 -26.25 6.37
N SER A 121 -7.64 -25.25 5.51
CA SER A 121 -8.74 -24.56 4.80
C SER A 121 -8.13 -23.42 4.00
N THR A 122 -8.43 -23.33 2.70
CA THR A 122 -8.16 -22.12 1.92
C THR A 122 -8.70 -20.92 2.69
N SER A 123 -7.84 -19.96 3.05
CA SER A 123 -8.31 -18.74 3.68
C SER A 123 -9.22 -18.01 2.69
N GLU A 124 -10.46 -17.76 3.10
CA GLU A 124 -11.45 -17.09 2.26
C GLU A 124 -10.91 -15.71 1.84
N PRO A 125 -11.08 -15.30 0.56
CA PRO A 125 -10.65 -13.99 0.12
C PRO A 125 -11.32 -12.88 0.93
N PHE A 126 -10.56 -11.86 1.33
CA PHE A 126 -11.09 -10.71 2.07
C PHE A 126 -11.46 -9.58 1.13
N SER A 127 -12.69 -9.07 1.24
CA SER A 127 -13.17 -7.94 0.43
C SER A 127 -12.95 -6.62 1.16
N LEU A 128 -11.87 -5.90 0.83
CA LEU A 128 -11.59 -4.58 1.37
C LEU A 128 -12.48 -3.51 0.71
N VAL A 129 -13.17 -2.71 1.52
CA VAL A 129 -13.97 -1.56 1.09
C VAL A 129 -13.48 -0.28 1.75
N ALA A 130 -13.87 0.90 1.23
CA ALA A 130 -13.42 2.19 1.78
C ALA A 130 -13.78 2.38 3.27
N GLY A 131 -14.84 1.73 3.73
CA GLY A 131 -15.31 1.78 5.11
C GLY A 131 -14.65 0.81 6.08
N THR A 132 -13.79 -0.11 5.60
CA THR A 132 -13.17 -1.15 6.44
C THR A 132 -12.36 -0.52 7.58
N THR A 133 -12.53 -1.03 8.79
CA THR A 133 -11.83 -0.51 9.98
C THR A 133 -10.81 -1.50 10.55
N GLY A 134 -10.07 -1.07 11.58
CA GLY A 134 -9.08 -1.91 12.27
C GLY A 134 -9.64 -3.24 12.79
N LYS A 135 -10.83 -3.24 13.43
CA LYS A 135 -11.46 -4.47 13.91
C LYS A 135 -11.85 -5.42 12.76
N ASP A 136 -12.27 -4.89 11.61
CA ASP A 136 -12.65 -5.71 10.46
C ASP A 136 -11.41 -6.42 9.90
N LEU A 137 -10.29 -5.70 9.81
CA LEU A 137 -9.00 -6.24 9.38
C LEU A 137 -8.48 -7.31 10.35
N VAL A 138 -8.50 -7.05 11.67
CA VAL A 138 -8.07 -8.05 12.66
C VAL A 138 -8.99 -9.27 12.67
N SER A 139 -10.30 -9.07 12.50
CA SER A 139 -11.25 -10.19 12.40
C SER A 139 -11.00 -11.07 11.17
N ALA A 140 -10.48 -10.51 10.07
CA ALA A 140 -10.24 -11.23 8.82
C ALA A 140 -8.81 -11.81 8.72
N LEU A 141 -7.81 -11.05 9.16
CA LEU A 141 -6.38 -11.36 9.00
C LEU A 141 -5.73 -11.94 10.27
N GLY A 142 -6.45 -11.92 11.40
CA GLY A 142 -5.89 -12.20 12.72
C GLY A 142 -5.03 -11.05 13.26
N GLU A 143 -4.31 -11.32 14.34
CA GLU A 143 -3.41 -10.32 14.95
C GLU A 143 -2.20 -10.03 14.03
N PRO A 144 -1.83 -8.75 13.83
CA PRO A 144 -0.68 -8.40 13.02
C PRO A 144 0.63 -8.85 13.71
N ALA A 145 1.59 -9.30 12.90
CA ALA A 145 2.90 -9.72 13.40
C ALA A 145 3.77 -8.52 13.81
N ARG A 146 3.61 -7.38 13.12
CA ARG A 146 4.31 -6.13 13.43
C ARG A 146 3.30 -4.99 13.47
N LYS A 147 3.52 -4.05 14.37
CA LYS A 147 2.66 -2.89 14.55
C LYS A 147 3.45 -1.73 15.14
N GLY A 148 3.05 -0.49 14.84
CA GLY A 148 3.77 0.69 15.31
C GLY A 148 3.00 1.98 15.07
N GLY A 149 3.60 3.11 15.45
CA GLY A 149 2.94 4.41 15.40
C GLY A 149 2.04 4.69 16.61
N GLY A 150 1.13 5.66 16.47
CA GLY A 150 0.26 6.16 17.54
C GLY A 150 0.95 7.14 18.50
N GLY A 151 2.28 7.17 18.53
CA GLY A 151 3.05 8.08 19.37
C GLY A 151 3.04 9.53 18.88
N GLY A 152 3.05 10.48 19.82
CA GLY A 152 3.10 11.92 19.56
C GLY A 152 1.82 12.67 19.99
N PRO A 153 1.85 14.01 20.01
CA PRO A 153 0.68 14.83 20.34
C PRO A 153 -0.42 14.62 19.28
N SER A 154 -1.69 14.74 19.70
CA SER A 154 -2.86 14.42 18.87
C SER A 154 -2.94 15.16 17.52
N GLY A 155 -2.23 16.29 17.37
CA GLY A 155 -2.15 17.08 16.13
C GLY A 155 -0.91 16.83 15.25
N GLY A 156 -0.04 15.87 15.57
CA GLY A 156 1.19 15.62 14.80
C GLY A 156 1.84 14.25 14.99
N GLY A 157 1.19 13.35 15.74
CA GLY A 157 1.66 11.97 15.90
C GLY A 157 1.54 11.15 14.60
N ILE A 158 2.44 10.18 14.46
CA ILE A 158 2.38 9.19 13.38
C ILE A 158 1.16 8.31 13.64
N ALA A 159 0.33 8.07 12.61
CA ALA A 159 -0.79 7.17 12.76
C ALA A 159 -0.33 5.74 13.07
N ILE A 160 -1.18 4.96 13.74
CA ILE A 160 -0.91 3.53 13.92
C ILE A 160 -0.89 2.82 12.56
N TRP A 161 -0.07 1.78 12.48
CA TRP A 161 0.02 0.87 11.35
C TRP A 161 0.15 -0.57 11.84
N CYS A 162 -0.36 -1.49 11.03
CA CYS A 162 -0.33 -2.94 11.29
C CYS A 162 0.16 -3.67 10.05
N ASP A 163 0.91 -4.74 10.26
CA ASP A 163 1.53 -5.50 9.19
C ASP A 163 1.37 -7.01 9.39
N TRP A 164 0.95 -7.67 8.32
CA TRP A 164 0.73 -9.12 8.20
C TRP A 164 1.62 -9.69 7.09
N PRO A 165 2.92 -9.96 7.37
CA PRO A 165 3.88 -10.44 6.38
C PRO A 165 3.50 -11.75 5.69
N VAL A 166 2.78 -12.61 6.40
CA VAL A 166 2.29 -13.89 5.86
C VAL A 166 1.32 -13.69 4.70
N HIS A 167 0.59 -12.57 4.69
CA HIS A 167 -0.34 -12.18 3.63
C HIS A 167 0.26 -11.15 2.66
N GLY A 168 1.44 -10.58 2.99
CA GLY A 168 2.03 -9.50 2.21
C GLY A 168 1.19 -8.22 2.26
N ILE A 169 0.61 -7.92 3.42
CA ILE A 169 -0.31 -6.79 3.62
C ILE A 169 0.19 -5.94 4.78
N MET A 170 0.34 -4.64 4.55
CA MET A 170 0.48 -3.63 5.60
C MET A 170 -0.62 -2.58 5.45
N ILE A 171 -1.17 -2.14 6.58
CA ILE A 171 -2.20 -1.10 6.64
C ILE A 171 -1.71 0.05 7.51
N GLU A 172 -1.78 1.27 7.00
CA GLU A 172 -1.74 2.48 7.82
C GLU A 172 -3.16 2.98 8.05
N PHE A 173 -3.47 3.39 9.28
CA PHE A 173 -4.80 3.89 9.64
C PHE A 173 -4.88 5.41 9.56
N GLY A 174 -6.06 5.92 9.28
CA GLY A 174 -6.32 7.35 9.20
C GLY A 174 -7.36 7.84 10.20
N GLY A 175 -7.45 9.15 10.29
CA GLY A 175 -8.40 9.86 11.14
C GLY A 175 -7.85 10.13 12.54
N PRO A 176 -8.63 10.85 13.37
CA PRO A 176 -8.22 11.18 14.73
C PRO A 176 -8.02 9.93 15.60
N ASP A 177 -8.79 8.86 15.35
CA ASP A 177 -8.74 7.62 16.13
C ASP A 177 -7.46 6.81 15.90
N SER A 178 -6.67 7.13 14.86
CA SER A 178 -5.39 6.46 14.60
C SER A 178 -4.18 7.16 15.22
N LYS A 179 -4.36 8.28 15.93
CA LYS A 179 -3.27 9.14 16.44
C LYS A 179 -3.41 9.46 17.93
N GLY A 180 -2.28 9.78 18.55
CA GLY A 180 -2.22 10.28 19.92
C GLY A 180 -2.23 9.18 20.99
N PRO A 181 -2.25 9.56 22.28
CA PRO A 181 -2.02 8.64 23.40
C PRO A 181 -2.98 7.46 23.51
N LYS A 182 -4.14 7.53 22.84
CA LYS A 182 -5.18 6.49 22.85
C LYS A 182 -5.37 5.79 21.49
N ALA A 183 -4.41 5.94 20.59
CA ALA A 183 -4.54 5.45 19.21
C ALA A 183 -4.72 3.93 19.14
N TRP A 184 -4.11 3.17 20.05
CA TRP A 184 -4.23 1.71 20.05
C TRP A 184 -5.56 1.23 20.62
N GLU A 185 -6.15 1.99 21.54
CA GLU A 185 -7.46 1.72 22.13
C GLU A 185 -8.60 2.11 21.17
N ALA A 186 -8.45 3.23 20.45
CA ALA A 186 -9.41 3.74 19.48
C ALA A 186 -9.25 3.14 18.08
N GLY A 187 -8.05 2.64 17.74
CA GLY A 187 -7.67 2.19 16.41
C GLY A 187 -8.51 1.07 15.81
N LYS A 188 -9.24 0.32 16.64
CA LYS A 188 -10.21 -0.69 16.18
C LYS A 188 -11.31 -0.07 15.28
N ASP A 189 -11.65 1.19 15.50
CA ASP A 189 -12.68 1.90 14.74
C ASP A 189 -12.07 2.81 13.65
N ALA A 190 -10.74 3.00 13.65
CA ALA A 190 -10.05 3.76 12.62
C ALA A 190 -10.14 3.05 11.27
N ARG A 191 -10.32 3.83 10.20
CA ARG A 191 -10.35 3.33 8.81
C ARG A 191 -8.94 3.23 8.25
N TRP A 192 -8.74 2.29 7.33
CA TRP A 192 -7.49 2.22 6.58
C TRP A 192 -7.32 3.47 5.71
N ALA A 193 -6.14 4.08 5.77
CA ALA A 193 -5.74 5.22 4.95
C ALA A 193 -4.88 4.75 3.77
N ILE A 194 -3.98 3.81 4.03
CA ILE A 194 -3.07 3.26 3.03
C ILE A 194 -3.08 1.74 3.18
N LEU A 195 -3.32 1.05 2.07
CA LEU A 195 -3.06 -0.38 1.93
C LEU A 195 -1.78 -0.55 1.11
N SER A 196 -0.79 -1.23 1.68
CA SER A 196 0.39 -1.68 0.97
C SER A 196 0.30 -3.19 0.76
N VAL A 197 0.42 -3.61 -0.50
CA VAL A 197 0.47 -5.02 -0.92
C VAL A 197 1.86 -5.32 -1.45
N TYR A 198 2.50 -6.35 -0.93
CA TYR A 198 3.87 -6.72 -1.28
C TYR A 198 4.05 -8.24 -1.31
N THR A 199 5.19 -8.71 -1.82
CA THR A 199 5.46 -10.16 -1.90
C THR A 199 5.46 -10.78 -0.50
N PRO A 200 4.57 -11.74 -0.18
CA PRO A 200 4.48 -12.31 1.16
C PRO A 200 5.81 -12.93 1.62
N ASN A 201 6.22 -12.61 2.85
CA ASN A 201 7.38 -13.25 3.45
C ASN A 201 6.94 -14.50 4.21
N LYS A 202 7.15 -15.67 3.60
CA LYS A 202 6.78 -16.98 4.17
C LYS A 202 7.52 -17.32 5.47
N GLN A 203 8.55 -16.56 5.86
CA GLN A 203 9.32 -16.89 7.05
C GLN A 203 8.74 -16.36 8.37
N GLY A 204 7.73 -15.47 8.36
CA GLY A 204 6.95 -15.12 9.55
C GLY A 204 7.75 -14.72 10.81
N LYS A 205 9.02 -14.36 10.69
CA LYS A 205 9.87 -14.03 11.84
C LYS A 205 10.12 -12.53 11.90
N ALA A 206 9.84 -11.99 13.09
CA ALA A 206 10.19 -10.65 13.53
C ALA A 206 11.70 -10.41 13.45
#